data_AF-A0A2U2DV22-F1
#
_entry.id   AF-A0A2U2DV22-F1
#
_cell.length_a   1.000
_cell.length_b   1.000
_cell.length_c   1.000
_cell.angle_alpha   90.00
_cell.angle_beta   90.00
_cell.angle_gamma   90.00
#
_symmetry.space_group_name_H-M   'P 1'
#
loop_
_entity.id
_entity.type
_entity.pdbx_description
1 polymer ?
#
loop_
_entity_poly.entity_id
_entity_poly.type
_entity_poly.pdbx_seq_one_letter_code
_entity_poly.pdbx_strand_id
1 'polypeptide(L)' 'MTNWRDISSAPEGVEIMTKIDDADGERNVQSLIKRTRIPGETRPMFWTPDGSMYVYYAPTHWRHLPAA' A
#
# COMPACT_ATOMS: atom_id res chain seq x y z
N MET A 1 -2.34 14.05 13.69
CA MET A 1 -1.94 12.67 14.00
C MET A 1 -2.08 11.85 12.74
N THR A 2 -0.99 11.33 12.22
CA THR A 2 -0.99 10.57 10.97
C THR A 2 -1.52 9.17 11.25
N ASN A 3 -2.73 8.86 10.77
CA ASN A 3 -3.42 7.58 11.00
C ASN A 3 -2.82 6.44 10.13
N TRP A 4 -1.51 6.23 10.22
CA TRP A 4 -0.85 5.08 9.59
C TRP A 4 -1.24 3.79 10.31
N ARG A 5 -1.52 2.76 9.53
CA ARG A 5 -1.95 1.43 9.97
C ARG A 5 -1.02 0.38 9.35
N ASP A 6 -0.91 -0.78 9.98
CA ASP A 6 -0.15 -1.90 9.45
C ASP A 6 -0.68 -2.35 8.07
N ILE A 7 0.23 -2.60 7.12
CA ILE A 7 -0.11 -2.95 5.73
C ILE A 7 -1.00 -4.20 5.59
N SER A 8 -0.95 -5.14 6.54
CA SER A 8 -1.76 -6.36 6.50
C SER A 8 -3.26 -6.06 6.50
N SER A 9 -3.65 -4.97 7.15
CA SER A 9 -5.04 -4.48 7.26
C SER A 9 -5.48 -3.61 6.07
N ALA A 10 -4.62 -3.41 5.07
CA ALA A 10 -4.93 -2.56 3.93
C ALA A 10 -6.13 -3.10 3.13
N PRO A 11 -7.09 -2.23 2.77
CA PRO A 11 -8.25 -2.61 1.98
C PRO A 11 -7.85 -3.03 0.56
N GLU A 12 -8.58 -4.00 0.01
CA GLU A 12 -8.40 -4.51 -1.33
C GLU A 12 -9.09 -3.58 -2.36
N GLY A 13 -8.43 -3.28 -3.48
CA GLY A 13 -9.02 -2.51 -4.58
C GLY A 13 -9.26 -1.01 -4.31
N VAL A 14 -8.77 -0.49 -3.18
CA VAL A 14 -8.90 0.93 -2.80
C VAL A 14 -7.55 1.62 -2.94
N GLU A 15 -7.53 2.83 -3.51
CA GLU A 15 -6.34 3.67 -3.53
C GLU A 15 -6.06 4.24 -2.13
N ILE A 16 -4.85 3.96 -1.64
CA ILE A 16 -4.40 4.32 -0.29
C ILE A 16 -3.01 4.93 -0.37
N MET A 17 -2.68 5.83 0.56
CA MET A 17 -1.27 6.20 0.76
C MET A 17 -0.55 5.04 1.43
N THR A 18 0.66 4.76 0.97
CA THR A 18 1.53 3.72 1.50
C THR A 18 2.91 4.28 1.82
N LYS A 19 3.68 3.57 2.66
CA LYS A 19 5.10 3.84 2.90
C LYS A 19 5.84 2.58 3.34
N ILE A 20 7.17 2.63 3.24
CA ILE A 20 8.07 1.77 4.02
C ILE A 20 8.60 2.60 5.18
N ASP A 21 8.60 2.03 6.38
CA ASP A 21 9.13 2.64 7.59
C ASP A 21 9.85 1.52 8.38
N ASP A 22 11.18 1.54 8.30
CA ASP A 22 12.07 0.54 8.91
C ASP A 22 13.31 1.22 9.52
N ALA A 23 14.35 0.45 9.84
CA ALA A 23 15.55 0.97 10.49
C ALA A 23 16.28 2.06 9.67
N ASP A 24 16.07 2.11 8.34
CA ASP A 24 16.63 3.13 7.45
C ASP A 24 15.75 4.39 7.34
N GLY A 25 14.62 4.42 8.06
CA GLY A 25 13.65 5.50 8.06
C GLY A 25 12.54 5.36 7.01
N GLU A 26 11.82 6.45 6.80
CA GLU A 26 10.66 6.49 5.91
C GLU A 26 11.08 6.62 4.43
N ARG A 27 10.57 5.72 3.59
CA ARG A 27 10.81 5.72 2.14
C ARG A 27 9.60 5.24 1.34
N ASN A 28 9.65 5.48 0.04
CA ASN A 28 8.63 5.04 -0.93
C ASN A 28 7.20 5.45 -0.56
N VAL A 29 7.04 6.70 -0.08
CA VAL A 29 5.74 7.27 0.29
C VAL A 29 4.98 7.64 -0.98
N GLN A 30 3.96 6.86 -1.33
CA GLN A 30 3.15 7.08 -2.53
C GLN A 30 1.79 6.40 -2.44
N SER A 31 0.84 6.80 -3.29
CA SER A 31 -0.46 6.13 -3.39
C SER A 31 -0.38 4.88 -4.25
N LEU A 32 -0.98 3.79 -3.76
CA LEU A 32 -1.02 2.49 -4.43
C LEU A 32 -2.38 1.82 -4.20
N ILE A 33 -2.69 0.83 -5.03
CA ILE A 33 -3.85 -0.04 -4.89
C ILE A 33 -3.37 -1.47 -4.61
N LYS A 34 -3.81 -2.04 -3.48
CA LYS A 34 -3.59 -3.46 -3.17
C LYS A 34 -4.48 -4.33 -4.05
N ARG A 35 -3.87 -5.29 -4.76
CA ARG A 35 -4.54 -6.27 -5.61
C ARG A 35 -4.00 -7.68 -5.36
N THR A 36 -4.89 -8.63 -5.12
CA THR A 36 -4.63 -10.02 -4.76
C THR A 36 -5.48 -10.89 -5.67
N ARG A 37 -4.87 -11.81 -6.40
CA ARG A 37 -5.59 -12.62 -7.39
C ARG A 37 -6.55 -13.62 -6.73
N ILE A 38 -6.04 -14.35 -5.74
CA ILE A 38 -6.79 -15.31 -4.91
C ILE A 38 -6.42 -15.01 -3.45
N PRO A 39 -7.34 -14.43 -2.65
CA PRO A 39 -7.11 -14.15 -1.25
C PRO A 39 -6.73 -15.41 -0.46
N GLY A 40 -5.69 -15.34 0.35
CA GLY A 40 -5.20 -16.47 1.16
C GLY A 40 -4.26 -17.43 0.42
N GLU A 41 -4.25 -17.43 -0.91
CA GLU A 41 -3.34 -18.26 -1.72
C GLU A 41 -2.22 -17.46 -2.37
N THR A 42 -2.55 -16.25 -2.84
CA THR A 42 -1.59 -15.36 -3.52
C THR A 42 -1.19 -14.20 -2.63
N ARG A 43 0.08 -13.81 -2.70
CA ARG A 43 0.54 -12.59 -2.03
C ARG A 43 -0.08 -11.36 -2.71
N PRO A 44 -0.43 -10.32 -1.92
CA PRO A 44 -0.90 -9.07 -2.49
C PRO A 44 0.21 -8.40 -3.31
N MET A 45 -0.18 -7.79 -4.41
CA MET A 45 0.65 -6.90 -5.22
C MET A 45 0.13 -5.47 -5.06
N PHE A 46 1.04 -4.50 -5.12
CA PHE A 46 0.69 -3.09 -4.98
C PHE A 46 0.91 -2.39 -6.31
N TRP A 47 -0.16 -1.83 -6.86
CA TRP A 47 -0.20 -1.22 -8.18
C TRP A 47 -0.28 0.29 -8.07
N THR A 48 0.32 0.97 -9.05
CA THR A 48 0.04 2.38 -9.31
C THR A 48 -1.46 2.61 -9.52
N PRO A 49 -2.01 3.79 -9.16
CA PRO A 49 -3.45 4.04 -9.26
C PRO A 49 -4.03 3.88 -10.66
N ASP A 50 -3.23 4.20 -11.69
CA ASP A 50 -3.58 4.02 -13.09
C ASP A 50 -3.47 2.56 -13.58
N GLY A 51 -2.94 1.66 -12.74
CA GLY A 51 -2.76 0.25 -13.04
C GLY A 51 -1.67 -0.06 -14.06
N SER A 52 -0.84 0.92 -14.46
CA SER A 52 0.19 0.74 -15.49
C SER A 52 1.37 -0.13 -15.01
N MET A 53 1.67 -0.08 -13.72
CA MET A 53 2.82 -0.74 -13.10
C MET A 53 2.49 -1.24 -11.69
N TYR A 54 3.15 -2.33 -11.28
CA TYR A 54 3.21 -2.75 -9.88
C TYR A 54 4.61 -2.59 -9.30
N VAL A 55 4.69 -2.39 -7.98
CA VAL A 55 5.96 -2.32 -7.25
C VAL A 55 6.37 -3.71 -6.73
N TYR A 56 7.67 -3.95 -6.69
CA TYR A 56 8.25 -5.23 -6.23
C TYR A 56 8.48 -5.31 -4.72
N TYR A 57 8.23 -4.23 -3.98
CA TYR A 57 8.31 -4.20 -2.52
C TYR A 57 6.92 -4.30 -1.90
N ALA A 58 6.86 -4.79 -0.66
CA ALA A 58 5.68 -4.68 0.17
C ALA A 58 5.81 -3.42 1.05
N PRO A 59 4.89 -2.46 1.01
CA PRO A 59 4.85 -1.37 1.99
C PRO A 59 4.69 -1.94 3.40
N THR A 60 4.99 -1.13 4.42
CA THR A 60 4.83 -1.51 5.84
C THR A 60 3.60 -0.87 6.47
N HIS A 61 3.20 0.29 5.94
CA HIS A 61 2.08 1.06 6.47
C HIS A 61 1.18 1.58 5.35
N TRP A 62 -0.08 1.81 5.72
CA TRP A 62 -1.06 2.49 4.87
C TRP A 62 -1.91 3.49 5.62
N ARG A 63 -2.53 4.42 4.89
CA ARG A 63 -3.63 5.28 5.38
C ARG A 63 -4.53 5.68 4.21
N HIS A 64 -5.75 6.13 4.50
CA HIS A 64 -6.59 6.75 3.48
C HIS A 64 -5.91 7.99 2.88
N LEU A 65 -6.18 8.23 1.60
CA LEU A 65 -5.81 9.48 0.95
C LEU A 65 -6.38 10.67 1.74
N PRO A 66 -5.67 11.81 1.79
CA PRO A 66 -6.26 13.03 2.32
C PRO A 66 -7.54 13.35 1.52
N ALA A 67 -8.57 13.82 2.23
CA ALA A 67 -9.72 14.42 1.55
C ALA A 67 -9.21 15.59 0.70
N ALA A 68 -9.73 15.71 -0.52
CA ALA A 68 -9.45 16.83 -1.42
C ALA A 68 -9.91 18.16 -0.81
#